data_AF-A0A929YC04-F1
#
_entry.id   AF-A0A929YC04-F1
#
_cell.length_a   1.000
_cell.length_b   1.000
_cell.length_c   1.000
_cell.angle_alpha   90.00
_cell.angle_beta   90.00
_cell.angle_gamma   90.00
#
_symmetry.space_group_name_H-M   'P 1'
#
loop_
_entity.id
_entity.type
_entity.pdbx_description
1 polymer ?
#
loop_
_entity_poly.entity_id
_entity_poly.type
_entity_poly.pdbx_seq_one_letter_code
_entity_poly.pdbx_strand_id
1 'polypeptide(L)'
;EFITDCREGRPLFVRGADSRMNLANFMRMHLYSALATLRIGMDILEKEEVKIDTIYGHGGYFKTEGVGQQFLAAALRAPVSVMKTAGEGGAWGAAILAAYRLRKKPDETLQSFLTNEVFQHCESSTQTPQKENVEGFRKFMEAYAKGLPIEREAARCLREKEVGE
;
A
#
# COMPACT_ATOMS: atom_id res chain seq x y z
N GLU A 1 14.11 -12.05 3.66
CA GLU A 1 14.25 -11.45 5.01
C GLU A 1 12.92 -10.79 5.37
N PHE A 2 12.42 -10.93 6.60
CA PHE A 2 11.10 -10.38 6.99
C PHE A 2 11.28 -8.96 7.51
N ILE A 3 10.59 -7.98 6.91
CA ILE A 3 10.70 -6.56 7.26
C ILE A 3 10.41 -6.29 8.76
N THR A 4 9.68 -7.18 9.44
CA THR A 4 9.30 -7.08 10.87
C THR A 4 10.02 -8.07 11.78
N ASP A 5 10.95 -8.89 11.25
CA ASP A 5 11.56 -10.08 11.86
C ASP A 5 10.59 -11.12 12.47
N CYS A 6 9.32 -11.10 12.11
CA CYS A 6 8.37 -12.16 12.47
C CYS A 6 8.42 -13.25 11.39
N ARG A 7 9.06 -14.40 11.69
CA ARG A 7 9.16 -15.53 10.76
C ARG A 7 7.84 -16.28 10.56
N GLU A 8 7.08 -16.43 11.64
CA GLU A 8 5.74 -17.00 11.65
C GLU A 8 4.78 -15.96 12.18
N GLY A 9 3.78 -15.60 11.36
CA GLY A 9 2.77 -14.64 11.75
C GLY A 9 1.77 -15.28 12.72
N ARG A 10 1.42 -14.55 13.78
CA ARG A 10 0.26 -14.88 14.62
C ARG A 10 -0.66 -13.67 14.53
N PRO A 11 -1.76 -13.73 13.77
CA PRO A 11 -2.68 -12.61 13.68
C PRO A 11 -3.24 -12.27 15.06
N LEU A 12 -2.90 -11.09 15.56
CA LEU A 12 -3.33 -10.62 16.87
C LEU A 12 -4.12 -9.33 16.73
N PHE A 13 -5.20 -9.24 17.50
CA PHE A 13 -5.88 -7.98 17.78
C PHE A 13 -5.63 -7.60 19.23
N VAL A 14 -4.78 -6.58 19.44
CA VAL A 14 -4.35 -6.15 20.77
C VAL A 14 -4.80 -4.71 21.00
N ARG A 15 -5.31 -4.44 22.20
CA ARG A 15 -5.72 -3.11 22.65
C ARG A 15 -5.36 -2.88 24.10
N GLY A 16 -5.24 -1.61 24.50
CA GLY A 16 -5.17 -1.27 25.93
C GLY A 16 -6.47 -1.61 26.66
N ALA A 17 -6.38 -1.86 27.96
CA ALA A 17 -7.52 -2.21 28.79
C ALA A 17 -8.66 -1.18 28.69
N ASP A 18 -8.31 0.11 28.76
CA ASP A 18 -9.25 1.24 28.74
C ASP A 18 -9.57 1.76 27.33
N SER A 19 -9.07 1.09 26.28
CA SER A 19 -9.35 1.51 24.89
C SER A 19 -10.80 1.23 24.51
N ARG A 20 -11.51 2.25 24.01
CA ARG A 20 -12.87 2.09 23.47
C ARG A 20 -12.82 1.30 22.17
N MET A 21 -13.35 0.08 22.16
CA MET A 21 -13.48 -0.73 20.95
C MET A 21 -14.79 -0.41 20.22
N ASN A 22 -14.73 -0.22 18.90
CA ASN A 22 -15.91 -0.12 18.05
C ASN A 22 -15.60 -0.67 16.64
N LEU A 23 -16.63 -0.86 15.81
CA LEU A 23 -16.44 -1.42 14.47
C LEU A 23 -15.51 -0.55 13.60
N ALA A 24 -15.63 0.77 13.69
CA ALA A 24 -14.87 1.69 12.86
C ALA A 24 -13.36 1.62 13.15
N ASN A 25 -12.94 1.57 14.42
CA ASN A 25 -11.53 1.46 14.77
C ASN A 25 -10.97 0.05 14.55
N PHE A 26 -11.79 -0.98 14.70
CA PHE A 26 -11.43 -2.35 14.34
C PHE A 26 -11.10 -2.47 12.84
N MET A 27 -11.98 -1.97 11.96
CA MET A 27 -11.75 -2.01 10.51
C MET A 27 -10.59 -1.11 10.08
N ARG A 28 -10.45 0.09 10.68
CA ARG A 28 -9.32 0.98 10.41
C ARG A 28 -7.98 0.33 10.73
N MET A 29 -7.90 -0.42 11.84
CA MET A 29 -6.70 -1.15 12.22
C MET A 29 -6.28 -2.15 11.13
N HIS A 30 -7.22 -2.93 10.56
CA HIS A 30 -6.92 -3.86 9.48
C HIS A 30 -6.38 -3.16 8.23
N LEU A 31 -7.00 -2.05 7.82
CA LEU A 31 -6.54 -1.26 6.67
C LEU A 31 -5.15 -0.69 6.92
N TYR A 32 -4.88 -0.17 8.12
CA TYR A 32 -3.56 0.34 8.47
C TYR A 32 -2.51 -0.76 8.55
N SER A 33 -2.85 -1.91 9.14
CA SER A 33 -1.94 -3.05 9.24
C SER A 33 -1.54 -3.60 7.87
N ALA A 34 -2.44 -3.59 6.89
CA ALA A 34 -2.13 -3.98 5.51
C ALA A 34 -1.07 -3.07 4.85
N LEU A 35 -0.92 -1.83 5.35
CA LEU A 35 0.04 -0.85 4.86
C LEU A 35 1.30 -0.72 5.73
N ALA A 36 1.35 -1.40 6.89
CA ALA A 36 2.42 -1.20 7.88
C ALA A 36 3.79 -1.63 7.33
N THR A 37 3.87 -2.82 6.74
CA THR A 37 5.12 -3.34 6.15
C THR A 37 5.55 -2.53 4.93
N LEU A 38 4.59 -2.05 4.13
CA LEU A 38 4.84 -1.14 3.02
C LEU A 38 5.46 0.18 3.50
N ARG A 39 4.94 0.78 4.59
CA ARG A 39 5.54 1.99 5.18
C ARG A 39 6.97 1.75 5.61
N ILE A 40 7.26 0.62 6.28
CA ILE A 40 8.61 0.31 6.73
C ILE A 40 9.57 0.19 5.53
N GLY A 41 9.13 -0.47 4.45
CA GLY A 41 9.90 -0.51 3.20
C GLY A 41 10.11 0.88 2.59
N MET A 42 9.08 1.73 2.64
CA MET A 42 9.17 3.10 2.13
C MET A 42 10.12 3.98 2.95
N ASP A 43 10.17 3.81 4.27
CA ASP A 43 11.14 4.50 5.14
C ASP A 43 12.59 4.18 4.76
N ILE A 44 12.85 3.03 4.14
CA ILE A 44 14.18 2.67 3.62
C ILE A 44 14.47 3.43 2.33
N LEU A 45 13.52 3.47 1.39
CA LEU A 45 13.66 4.22 0.13
C LEU A 45 13.83 5.72 0.35
N GLU A 46 13.13 6.30 1.34
CA GLU A 46 13.31 7.70 1.73
C GLU A 46 14.75 8.00 2.18
N LYS A 47 15.43 7.05 2.84
CA LYS A 47 16.84 7.20 3.27
C LYS A 47 17.82 7.13 2.09
N GLU A 48 17.41 6.49 1.00
CA GLU A 48 18.16 6.45 -0.27
C GLU A 48 17.85 7.65 -1.17
N GLU A 49 17.19 8.69 -0.62
CA GLU A 49 16.82 9.93 -1.31
C GLU A 49 15.89 9.73 -2.52
N VAL A 50 15.16 8.60 -2.57
CA VAL A 50 14.15 8.35 -3.60
C VAL A 50 12.95 9.26 -3.35
N LYS A 51 12.63 10.11 -4.33
CA LYS A 51 11.46 11.00 -4.30
C LYS A 51 10.26 10.33 -4.96
N ILE A 52 9.10 10.43 -4.30
CA ILE A 52 7.83 9.94 -4.83
C ILE A 52 6.92 11.13 -5.11
N ASP A 53 6.67 11.36 -6.40
CA ASP A 53 5.73 12.41 -6.84
C ASP A 53 4.28 11.94 -6.75
N THR A 54 3.99 10.70 -7.15
CA THR A 54 2.65 10.09 -7.09
C THR A 54 2.76 8.58 -7.10
N ILE A 55 1.88 7.91 -6.38
CA ILE A 55 1.73 6.45 -6.36
C ILE A 55 0.50 6.07 -7.17
N TYR A 56 0.67 5.12 -8.10
CA TYR A 56 -0.47 4.55 -8.82
C TYR A 56 -0.92 3.26 -8.14
N GLY A 57 -2.12 3.29 -7.56
CA GLY A 57 -2.74 2.17 -6.86
C GLY A 57 -3.66 1.35 -7.76
N HIS A 58 -3.56 0.02 -7.68
CA HIS A 58 -4.48 -0.90 -8.35
C HIS A 58 -4.75 -2.16 -7.52
N GLY A 59 -5.79 -2.91 -7.88
CA GLY A 59 -6.16 -4.16 -7.22
C GLY A 59 -7.23 -4.01 -6.13
N GLY A 60 -7.48 -5.12 -5.41
CA GLY A 60 -8.62 -5.27 -4.49
C GLY A 60 -8.72 -4.22 -3.39
N TYR A 61 -7.59 -3.70 -2.92
CA TYR A 61 -7.51 -2.68 -1.86
C TYR A 61 -8.15 -1.33 -2.26
N PHE A 62 -8.20 -1.02 -3.56
CA PHE A 62 -8.72 0.25 -4.08
C PHE A 62 -10.12 0.13 -4.68
N LYS A 63 -10.80 -1.02 -4.52
CA LYS A 63 -12.16 -1.22 -5.05
C LYS A 63 -13.19 -0.24 -4.46
N THR A 64 -13.00 0.15 -3.20
CA THR A 64 -13.79 1.21 -2.59
C THR A 64 -13.09 2.53 -2.82
N GLU A 65 -13.68 3.33 -3.71
CA GLU A 65 -13.14 4.63 -4.10
C GLU A 65 -12.88 5.53 -2.88
N GLY A 66 -11.76 6.24 -2.89
CA GLY A 66 -11.37 7.18 -1.84
C GLY A 66 -10.82 6.54 -0.57
N VAL A 67 -11.32 5.38 -0.12
CA VAL A 67 -10.96 4.80 1.18
C VAL A 67 -9.52 4.28 1.19
N GLY A 68 -9.19 3.33 0.31
CA GLY A 68 -7.84 2.75 0.24
C GLY A 68 -6.79 3.80 -0.15
N GLN A 69 -7.15 4.68 -1.09
CA GLN A 69 -6.31 5.78 -1.56
C GLN A 69 -5.95 6.74 -0.43
N GLN A 70 -6.93 7.14 0.38
CA GLN A 70 -6.71 8.10 1.46
C GLN A 70 -5.76 7.55 2.53
N PHE A 71 -5.89 6.27 2.88
CA PHE A 71 -5.01 5.63 3.85
C PHE A 71 -3.62 5.33 3.28
N LEU A 72 -3.52 4.94 2.01
CA LEU A 72 -2.22 4.77 1.37
C LEU A 72 -1.49 6.10 1.20
N ALA A 73 -2.19 7.16 0.83
CA ALA A 73 -1.61 8.50 0.71
C ALA A 73 -1.09 8.98 2.06
N ALA A 74 -1.84 8.71 3.14
CA ALA A 74 -1.39 9.00 4.50
C ALA A 74 -0.15 8.17 4.89
N ALA A 75 -0.12 6.88 4.55
CA ALA A 75 1.00 5.99 4.84
C ALA A 75 2.26 6.40 4.08
N LEU A 76 2.17 6.73 2.79
CA LEU A 76 3.34 7.04 1.96
C LEU A 76 3.71 8.53 1.96
N ARG A 77 2.87 9.39 2.53
CA ARG A 77 3.01 10.86 2.49
C ARG A 77 3.13 11.39 1.05
N ALA A 78 2.49 10.71 0.11
CA ALA A 78 2.50 11.03 -1.31
C ALA A 78 1.06 10.92 -1.88
N PRO A 79 0.73 11.66 -2.94
CA PRO A 79 -0.53 11.49 -3.66
C PRO A 79 -0.70 10.05 -4.16
N VAL A 80 -1.93 9.55 -4.12
CA VAL A 80 -2.29 8.22 -4.65
C VAL A 80 -3.37 8.36 -5.71
N SER A 81 -3.05 7.93 -6.93
CA SER A 81 -3.95 7.92 -8.07
C SER A 81 -4.41 6.50 -8.38
N VAL A 82 -5.70 6.31 -8.66
CA VAL A 82 -6.27 5.05 -9.14
C VAL A 82 -6.85 5.31 -10.52
N MET A 83 -6.56 4.41 -11.47
CA MET A 83 -7.11 4.47 -12.82
C MET A 83 -8.13 3.34 -13.02
N LYS A 84 -9.24 3.62 -13.71
CA LYS A 84 -10.27 2.59 -13.99
C LYS A 84 -9.74 1.42 -14.84
N THR A 85 -8.71 1.63 -15.65
CA THR A 85 -8.09 0.63 -16.54
C THR A 85 -6.99 -0.20 -15.87
N ALA A 86 -6.69 0.02 -14.60
CA ALA A 86 -5.55 -0.61 -13.91
C ALA A 86 -5.71 -2.12 -13.61
N GLY A 87 -6.79 -2.76 -14.09
CA GLY A 87 -7.08 -4.17 -13.88
C GLY A 87 -6.39 -5.14 -14.86
N GLU A 88 -5.91 -4.66 -16.00
CA GLU A 88 -5.47 -5.51 -17.13
C GLU A 88 -3.97 -5.93 -17.05
N GLY A 89 -3.19 -5.30 -16.17
CA GLY A 89 -1.83 -5.72 -15.82
C GLY A 89 -0.82 -5.74 -16.98
N GLY A 90 0.11 -6.71 -16.94
CA GLY A 90 1.27 -6.74 -17.85
C GLY A 90 0.93 -6.98 -19.32
N ALA A 91 -0.14 -7.72 -19.62
CA ALA A 91 -0.58 -7.97 -20.99
C ALA A 91 -1.03 -6.67 -21.68
N TRP A 92 -1.69 -5.78 -20.94
CA TRP A 92 -2.08 -4.46 -21.42
C TRP A 92 -0.85 -3.57 -21.70
N GLY A 93 0.15 -3.61 -20.83
CA GLY A 93 1.43 -2.94 -21.05
C GLY A 93 2.11 -3.41 -22.35
N ALA A 94 2.14 -4.73 -22.60
CA ALA A 94 2.70 -5.28 -23.83
C ALA A 94 1.92 -4.83 -25.07
N ALA A 95 0.58 -4.79 -24.99
CA ALA A 95 -0.28 -4.30 -26.07
C ALA A 95 -0.03 -2.81 -26.37
N ILE A 96 0.19 -1.97 -25.35
CA ILE A 96 0.53 -0.56 -25.53
C ILE A 96 1.88 -0.39 -26.21
N LEU A 97 2.89 -1.17 -25.82
CA LEU A 97 4.20 -1.10 -26.48
C LEU A 97 4.11 -1.51 -27.96
N ALA A 98 3.32 -2.54 -28.27
CA ALA A 98 3.02 -2.91 -29.65
C ALA A 98 2.28 -1.79 -30.40
N ALA A 99 1.27 -1.18 -29.78
CA ALA A 99 0.53 -0.06 -30.34
C ALA A 99 1.43 1.17 -30.59
N TYR A 100 2.31 1.49 -29.66
CA TYR A 100 3.29 2.58 -29.80
C TYR A 100 4.21 2.33 -31.01
N ARG A 101 4.71 1.10 -31.18
CA ARG A 101 5.54 0.75 -32.34
C ARG A 101 4.82 0.89 -33.67
N LEU A 102 3.50 0.65 -33.71
CA LEU A 102 2.69 0.70 -34.93
C LEU A 102 2.10 2.08 -35.24
N ARG A 103 1.80 2.88 -34.21
CA ARG A 103 0.96 4.09 -34.33
C ARG A 103 1.66 5.39 -33.98
N LYS A 104 2.89 5.35 -33.44
CA LYS A 104 3.60 6.58 -33.05
C LYS A 104 3.78 7.52 -34.24
N LYS A 105 3.67 8.82 -33.97
CA LYS A 105 4.04 9.86 -34.94
C LYS A 105 5.58 9.91 -35.09
N PRO A 106 6.12 10.47 -36.18
CA PRO A 106 7.55 10.76 -36.30
C PRO A 106 8.04 11.52 -35.07
N ASP A 107 9.17 11.08 -34.52
CA ASP A 107 9.82 11.66 -33.33
C ASP A 107 8.99 11.68 -32.03
N GLU A 108 7.83 11.02 -32.01
CA GLU A 108 7.01 10.94 -30.80
C GLU A 108 7.65 10.01 -29.76
N THR A 109 7.86 10.54 -28.56
CA THR A 109 8.36 9.77 -27.41
C THR A 109 7.27 8.86 -26.86
N LEU A 110 7.67 7.76 -26.21
CA LEU A 110 6.72 6.88 -25.53
C LEU A 110 5.89 7.66 -24.48
N GLN A 111 6.53 8.58 -23.76
CA GLN A 111 5.86 9.43 -22.79
C GLN A 111 4.76 10.28 -23.42
N SER A 112 5.01 10.91 -24.57
CA SER A 112 4.00 11.69 -25.29
C SER A 112 2.85 10.80 -25.75
N PHE A 113 3.15 9.64 -26.35
CA PHE A 113 2.14 8.69 -26.81
C PHE A 113 1.26 8.20 -25.66
N LEU A 114 1.87 7.84 -24.52
CA LEU A 114 1.16 7.42 -23.32
C LEU A 114 0.21 8.53 -22.82
N THR A 115 0.70 9.75 -22.67
CA THR A 115 -0.11 10.87 -22.17
C THR A 115 -1.24 11.24 -23.13
N ASN A 116 -0.93 11.37 -24.41
CA ASN A 116 -1.83 11.98 -25.39
C ASN A 116 -2.75 10.99 -26.09
N GLU A 117 -2.38 9.71 -26.19
CA GLU A 117 -3.17 8.71 -26.94
C GLU A 117 -3.72 7.61 -26.03
N VAL A 118 -3.01 7.22 -24.97
CA VAL A 118 -3.43 6.12 -24.07
C VAL A 118 -4.19 6.62 -22.85
N PHE A 119 -3.64 7.60 -22.13
CA PHE A 119 -4.16 8.05 -20.84
C PHE A 119 -5.09 9.25 -20.93
N GLN A 120 -5.16 9.94 -22.08
CA GLN A 120 -6.03 11.13 -22.27
C GLN A 120 -7.50 10.86 -21.92
N HIS A 121 -7.96 9.62 -22.15
CA HIS A 121 -9.34 9.20 -21.88
C HIS A 121 -9.46 8.27 -20.67
N CYS A 122 -8.38 8.06 -19.93
CA CYS A 122 -8.41 7.24 -18.72
C CYS A 122 -8.93 8.08 -17.54
N GLU A 123 -10.13 7.75 -17.06
CA GLU A 123 -10.62 8.30 -15.80
C GLU A 123 -9.72 7.88 -14.64
N SER A 124 -9.26 8.88 -13.89
CA SER A 124 -8.44 8.68 -12.69
C SER A 124 -8.98 9.52 -11.53
N SER A 125 -8.80 8.97 -10.32
CA SER A 125 -9.13 9.63 -9.06
C SER A 125 -7.87 9.73 -8.24
N THR A 126 -7.55 10.92 -7.73
CA THR A 126 -6.33 11.17 -6.94
C THR A 126 -6.70 11.64 -5.54
N GLN A 127 -6.13 10.99 -4.53
CA GLN A 127 -6.23 11.43 -3.13
C GLN A 127 -4.87 11.92 -2.64
N THR A 128 -4.87 13.08 -1.98
CA THR A 128 -3.67 13.63 -1.35
C THR A 128 -3.61 13.27 0.14
N PRO A 129 -2.42 13.27 0.75
CA PRO A 129 -2.28 13.00 2.18
C PRO A 129 -3.00 14.07 3.01
N GLN A 130 -3.98 13.65 3.81
CA GLN A 130 -4.64 14.52 4.78
C GLN A 130 -3.87 14.50 6.11
N LYS A 131 -3.66 15.68 6.70
CA LYS A 131 -2.84 15.85 7.91
C LYS A 131 -3.29 14.95 9.06
N GLU A 132 -4.61 14.85 9.26
CA GLU A 132 -5.22 14.05 10.34
C GLU A 132 -4.97 12.55 10.14
N ASN A 133 -5.04 12.08 8.88
CA ASN A 133 -4.80 10.69 8.54
C ASN A 133 -3.31 10.33 8.61
N VAL A 134 -2.42 11.24 8.20
CA VAL A 134 -0.97 11.07 8.35
C VAL A 134 -0.60 10.93 9.82
N GLU A 135 -1.12 11.82 10.67
CA GLU A 135 -0.86 11.79 12.11
C GLU A 135 -1.47 10.55 12.77
N GLY A 136 -2.68 10.16 12.37
CA GLY A 136 -3.32 8.94 12.85
C GLY A 136 -2.55 7.67 12.48
N PHE A 137 -2.07 7.59 11.24
CA PHE A 137 -1.25 6.47 10.77
C PHE A 137 0.12 6.43 11.47
N ARG A 138 0.74 7.58 11.68
CA ARG A 138 2.00 7.70 12.43
C ARG A 138 1.87 7.14 13.85
N LYS A 139 0.83 7.54 14.60
CA LYS A 139 0.53 6.98 15.93
C LYS A 139 0.27 5.48 15.90
N PHE A 140 -0.43 5.01 14.86
CA PHE A 140 -0.65 3.58 14.67
C PHE A 140 0.68 2.84 14.47
N MET A 141 1.59 3.36 13.64
CA MET A 141 2.89 2.74 13.39
C MET A 141 3.78 2.69 14.64
N GLU A 142 3.73 3.72 15.50
CA GLU A 142 4.41 3.68 16.80
C GLU A 142 3.86 2.55 17.69
N ALA A 143 2.54 2.38 17.74
CA ALA A 143 1.90 1.30 18.50
C ALA A 143 2.18 -0.08 17.88
N TYR A 144 2.14 -0.18 16.55
CA TYR A 144 2.46 -1.39 15.79
C TYR A 144 3.88 -1.87 16.08
N ALA A 145 4.88 -0.97 15.98
CA ALA A 145 6.27 -1.30 16.27
C ALA A 145 6.48 -1.76 17.72
N LYS A 146 5.82 -1.10 18.68
CA LYS A 146 5.83 -1.51 20.10
C LYS A 146 5.13 -2.85 20.34
N GLY A 147 4.19 -3.23 19.47
CA GLY A 147 3.43 -4.48 19.54
C GLY A 147 4.15 -5.69 18.93
N LEU A 148 5.14 -5.50 18.05
CA LEU A 148 5.89 -6.59 17.42
C LEU A 148 6.46 -7.63 18.40
N PRO A 149 7.03 -7.25 19.57
CA PRO A 149 7.46 -8.22 20.57
C PRO A 149 6.34 -9.16 21.07
N ILE A 150 5.09 -8.68 21.11
CA ILE A 150 3.93 -9.47 21.52
C ILE A 150 3.65 -10.56 20.48
N GLU A 151 3.70 -10.23 19.18
CA GLU A 151 3.52 -11.20 18.11
C GLU A 151 4.64 -12.26 18.11
N ARG A 152 5.91 -11.83 18.31
CA ARG A 152 7.05 -12.75 18.44
C ARG A 152 6.87 -13.70 19.62
N GLU A 153 6.37 -13.19 20.74
CA GLU A 153 6.09 -14.00 21.92
C GLU A 153 4.92 -14.97 21.70
N ALA A 154 3.86 -14.53 21.01
CA ALA A 154 2.76 -15.39 20.63
C ALA A 154 3.24 -16.52 19.70
N ALA A 155 4.10 -16.22 18.72
CA ALA A 155 4.71 -17.23 17.86
C ALA A 155 5.50 -18.24 18.70
N ARG A 156 6.31 -17.76 19.65
CA ARG A 156 7.07 -18.61 20.58
C ARG A 156 6.17 -19.55 21.40
N CYS A 157 5.10 -19.03 21.97
CA CYS A 157 4.18 -19.77 22.84
C CYS A 157 3.30 -20.78 22.08
N LEU A 158 2.95 -20.46 20.85
CA LEU A 158 2.07 -21.25 20.00
C LEU A 158 2.83 -22.10 18.97
N ARG A 159 4.14 -22.28 19.16
CA ARG A 159 4.91 -23.24 18.36
C ARG A 159 4.27 -24.61 18.55
N GLU A 160 3.77 -25.16 17.44
CA GLU A 160 3.35 -26.54 17.40
C GLU A 160 4.59 -27.37 17.71
N LYS A 161 4.49 -28.29 18.68
CA LYS A 161 5.55 -29.28 18.85
C LYS A 161 5.66 -30.00 17.53
N GLU A 162 6.88 -30.15 16.99
CA GLU A 162 7.13 -31.12 15.94
C GLU A 162 6.50 -32.42 16.40
N VAL A 163 5.46 -32.86 15.70
CA VAL A 163 4.88 -34.17 15.90
C VAL A 163 6.00 -35.10 15.49
N GLY A 164 6.69 -35.65 16.49
CA GLY A 164 7.80 -36.57 16.27
C GLY A 164 7.34 -37.70 15.36
N GLU A 165 8.05 -37.87 14.25
CA GLU A 165 8.14 -39.16 13.56
C GLU A 165 8.86 -40.19 14.46
#